data_AF-A0A7G6E0F8-F1
#
_entry.id   AF-A0A7G6E0F8-F1
#
_cell.length_a   1.000
_cell.length_b   1.000
_cell.length_c   1.000
_cell.angle_alpha   90.00
_cell.angle_beta   90.00
_cell.angle_gamma   90.00
#
_symmetry.space_group_name_H-M   'P 1'
#
loop_
_entity.id
_entity.type
_entity.pdbx_description
1 polymer ?
#
loop_
_entity_poly.entity_id
_entity_poly.type
_entity_poly.pdbx_seq_one_letter_code
_entity_poly.pdbx_strand_id
1 'polypeptide(L)'
;MRLSAYHGKNTLSTIRPENREEALVKIKTKPEHINFIIKILETHSHLTIPVQLDPQEGYVGLHTPKDRLQELLIILENIPRPLEIINKINK
;
A
#
# COMPACT_ATOMS: atom_id res chain seq x y z
N MET A 1 47.91 16.67 -18.02
CA MET A 1 46.59 17.33 -17.99
C MET A 1 45.69 16.56 -17.03
N ARG A 2 45.34 17.09 -15.86
CA ARG A 2 44.40 16.44 -14.92
C ARG A 2 42.99 16.95 -15.24
N LEU A 3 42.09 16.05 -15.63
CA LEU A 3 40.67 16.36 -15.81
C LEU A 3 40.00 16.42 -14.44
N SER A 4 39.49 17.58 -14.06
CA SER A 4 38.66 17.74 -12.87
C SER A 4 37.33 17.01 -13.08
N ALA A 5 37.00 16.07 -12.20
CA ALA A 5 35.74 15.33 -12.25
C ALA A 5 34.55 16.29 -12.04
N TYR A 6 33.59 16.28 -12.97
CA TYR A 6 32.36 17.07 -12.88
C TYR A 6 31.53 16.62 -11.67
N HIS A 7 31.39 17.50 -10.67
CA HIS A 7 30.45 17.31 -9.57
C HIS A 7 29.09 17.87 -9.98
N GLY A 8 28.28 17.03 -10.62
CA GLY A 8 26.89 17.35 -10.90
C GLY A 8 26.15 17.59 -9.58
N LYS A 9 25.61 18.80 -9.38
CA LYS A 9 24.63 19.07 -8.32
C LYS A 9 23.37 18.29 -8.67
N ASN A 10 23.28 17.05 -8.19
CA ASN A 10 22.11 16.20 -8.39
C ASN A 10 20.97 16.68 -7.49
N THR A 11 20.26 17.73 -7.92
CA THR A 11 19.05 18.23 -7.23
C THR A 11 17.81 17.40 -7.55
N LEU A 12 17.90 16.45 -8.49
CA LEU A 12 16.81 15.54 -8.86
C LEU A 12 16.63 14.40 -7.85
N SER A 13 17.64 14.06 -7.04
CA SER A 13 17.55 13.02 -6.01
C SER A 13 16.80 13.47 -4.74
N THR A 14 16.37 14.73 -4.67
CA THR A 14 15.67 15.31 -3.52
C THR A 14 14.22 15.72 -3.81
N ILE A 15 13.60 15.18 -4.85
CA ILE A 15 12.14 15.25 -4.97
C ILE A 15 11.56 14.22 -4.00
N ARG A 16 11.33 14.64 -2.76
CA ARG A 16 10.42 13.89 -1.88
C ARG A 16 9.05 13.96 -2.56
N PRO A 17 8.40 12.83 -2.89
CA PRO A 17 7.02 12.89 -3.36
C PRO A 17 6.23 13.69 -2.32
N GLU A 18 5.43 14.64 -2.78
CA GLU A 18 4.57 15.45 -1.94
C GLU A 18 3.82 14.55 -0.95
N ASN A 19 3.59 15.04 0.27
CA ASN A 19 2.78 14.38 1.30
C ASN A 19 1.38 14.09 0.73
N ARG A 20 1.24 13.00 -0.03
CA ARG A 20 -0.06 12.50 -0.44
C ARG A 20 -0.73 12.02 0.82
N GLU A 21 -1.93 12.50 1.08
CA GLU A 21 -2.68 12.03 2.22
C GLU A 21 -2.89 10.51 2.07
N GLU A 22 -2.32 9.75 3.01
CA GLU A 22 -2.41 8.30 3.05
C GLU A 22 -3.50 7.86 4.02
N ALA A 23 -4.25 6.83 3.62
CA ALA A 23 -5.21 6.12 4.46
C ALA A 23 -4.67 4.73 4.78
N LEU A 24 -4.89 4.27 6.01
CA LEU A 24 -4.63 2.89 6.42
C LEU A 24 -5.96 2.15 6.52
N VAL A 25 -6.18 1.19 5.63
CA VAL A 25 -7.31 0.26 5.71
C VAL A 25 -6.86 -1.00 6.42
N LYS A 26 -7.53 -1.36 7.52
CA LYS A 26 -7.25 -2.63 8.21
C LYS A 26 -8.27 -3.68 7.78
N ILE A 27 -7.78 -4.84 7.39
CA ILE A 27 -8.62 -6.00 7.06
C ILE A 27 -8.30 -7.16 8.01
N LYS A 28 -9.31 -8.00 8.22
CA LYS A 28 -9.17 -9.31 8.86
C LYS A 28 -9.68 -10.38 7.94
N THR A 29 -8.91 -11.45 7.82
CA THR A 29 -9.23 -12.62 7.02
C THR A 29 -8.70 -13.85 7.74
N LYS A 30 -9.00 -15.05 7.26
CA LYS A 30 -8.27 -16.24 7.69
C LYS A 30 -6.79 -16.17 7.23
N PRO A 31 -5.82 -16.59 8.06
CA PRO A 31 -4.39 -16.56 7.71
C PRO A 31 -4.06 -17.22 6.37
N GLU A 32 -4.70 -18.34 6.04
CA GLU A 32 -4.51 -19.07 4.79
C GLU A 32 -4.91 -18.27 3.53
N HIS A 33 -5.72 -17.22 3.68
CA HIS A 33 -6.15 -16.38 2.57
C HIS A 33 -5.26 -15.15 2.35
N ILE A 34 -4.41 -14.78 3.32
CA ILE A 34 -3.61 -13.55 3.26
C ILE A 34 -2.79 -13.47 1.96
N ASN A 35 -2.06 -14.54 1.65
CA ASN A 35 -1.21 -14.57 0.45
C ASN A 35 -2.02 -14.44 -0.85
N PHE A 36 -3.21 -15.02 -0.89
CA PHE A 36 -4.10 -14.90 -2.05
C PHE A 36 -4.59 -13.46 -2.25
N ILE A 37 -5.02 -12.82 -1.16
CA ILE A 37 -5.49 -11.43 -1.16
C ILE A 37 -4.37 -10.48 -1.59
N ILE A 38 -3.18 -10.64 -1.02
CA ILE A 38 -2.01 -9.82 -1.36
C ILE A 38 -1.69 -9.93 -2.86
N LYS A 39 -1.66 -11.15 -3.41
CA LYS A 39 -1.41 -11.35 -4.85
C LYS A 39 -2.42 -10.67 -5.75
N ILE A 40 -3.70 -10.63 -5.37
CA ILE A 40 -4.71 -9.85 -6.11
C ILE A 40 -4.37 -8.38 -6.04
N LEU A 41 -4.13 -7.83 -4.85
CA LEU A 41 -3.83 -6.41 -4.66
C LEU A 41 -2.57 -5.96 -5.42
N GLU A 42 -1.55 -6.82 -5.50
CA GLU A 42 -0.32 -6.57 -6.26
C GLU A 42 -0.57 -6.40 -7.78
N THR A 43 -1.60 -7.06 -8.33
CA THR A 43 -1.96 -6.88 -9.76
C THR A 43 -2.46 -5.47 -10.08
N HIS A 44 -3.02 -4.76 -9.10
CA HIS A 44 -3.53 -3.40 -9.24
C HIS A 44 -2.42 -2.36 -8.97
N SER A 45 -1.24 -2.54 -9.56
CA SER A 45 0.01 -1.81 -9.25
C SER A 45 -0.19 -0.38 -8.71
N HIS A 46 0.42 -0.10 -7.55
CA HIS A 46 0.32 1.16 -6.80
C HIS A 46 -1.04 1.44 -6.12
N LEU A 47 -2.01 0.53 -6.14
CA LEU A 47 -3.27 0.69 -5.40
C LEU A 47 -3.01 0.77 -3.89
N THR A 48 -2.27 -0.19 -3.36
CA THR A 48 -1.97 -0.25 -1.94
C THR A 48 -0.63 -0.94 -1.67
N ILE A 49 -0.03 -0.61 -0.53
CA ILE A 49 1.12 -1.31 0.03
C ILE A 49 0.63 -2.14 1.23
N PRO A 50 0.65 -3.49 1.13
CA PRO A 50 0.27 -4.34 2.24
C PRO A 50 1.34 -4.33 3.33
N VAL A 51 0.90 -4.28 4.59
CA VAL A 51 1.72 -4.32 5.79
C VAL A 51 1.15 -5.39 6.72
N GLN A 52 2.01 -6.27 7.20
CA GLN A 52 1.64 -7.30 8.16
C GLN A 52 1.43 -6.65 9.53
N LEU A 53 0.20 -6.70 10.06
CA LEU A 53 -0.10 -6.23 11.42
C LEU A 53 0.00 -7.40 12.41
N ASP A 54 -0.74 -8.47 12.13
CA ASP A 54 -0.65 -9.74 12.85
C ASP A 54 -1.13 -10.87 11.92
N PRO A 55 -0.22 -11.47 11.14
CA PRO A 55 -0.59 -12.49 10.15
C PRO A 55 -1.12 -13.79 10.76
N GLN A 56 -0.73 -14.13 12.00
CA GLN A 56 -1.18 -15.36 12.65
C GLN A 56 -2.66 -15.26 13.04
N GLU A 57 -3.09 -14.07 13.43
CA GLU A 57 -4.47 -13.76 13.76
C GLU A 57 -5.28 -13.21 12.56
N GLY A 58 -4.66 -13.12 11.38
CA GLY A 58 -5.35 -12.76 10.15
C GLY A 58 -5.43 -11.26 9.83
N TYR A 59 -4.71 -10.41 10.55
CA TYR A 59 -4.75 -8.95 10.41
C TYR A 59 -3.71 -8.42 9.43
N VAL A 60 -4.19 -7.65 8.44
CA VAL A 60 -3.36 -7.00 7.42
C VAL A 60 -3.75 -5.53 7.32
N GLY A 61 -2.74 -4.66 7.26
CA GLY A 61 -2.88 -3.24 6.97
C GLY A 61 -2.61 -2.96 5.51
N LEU A 62 -3.36 -2.02 4.93
CA LEU A 62 -3.25 -1.63 3.53
C LEU A 62 -3.07 -0.12 3.48
N HIS A 63 -1.85 0.35 3.21
CA HIS A 63 -1.58 1.76 2.98
C HIS A 63 -2.02 2.12 1.57
N THR A 64 -2.92 3.09 1.44
CA THR A 64 -3.42 3.56 0.14
C THR A 64 -3.42 5.08 0.10
N PRO A 65 -3.07 5.70 -1.03
CA PRO A 65 -3.40 7.10 -1.28
C PRO A 65 -4.92 7.34 -1.12
N LYS A 66 -5.34 8.46 -0.52
CA LYS A 66 -6.76 8.78 -0.29
C LYS A 66 -7.58 8.83 -1.59
N ASP A 67 -7.01 9.29 -2.70
CA ASP A 67 -7.64 9.31 -4.03
C ASP A 67 -7.95 7.90 -4.57
N ARG A 68 -7.29 6.86 -4.04
CA ARG A 68 -7.47 5.45 -4.41
C ARG A 68 -8.26 4.64 -3.40
N LEU A 69 -8.66 5.24 -2.29
CA LEU A 69 -9.35 4.55 -1.21
C LEU A 69 -10.65 3.89 -1.70
N GLN A 70 -11.46 4.58 -2.49
CA GLN A 70 -12.71 4.02 -3.02
C GLN A 70 -12.47 2.80 -3.92
N GLU A 71 -11.46 2.86 -4.78
CA GLU A 71 -11.08 1.74 -5.64
C GLU A 71 -10.63 0.53 -4.80
N LEU A 72 -9.82 0.76 -3.77
CA LEU A 72 -9.40 -0.30 -2.84
C LEU A 72 -10.61 -0.95 -2.16
N LEU A 73 -11.58 -0.15 -1.69
CA LEU A 73 -12.78 -0.67 -1.02
C LEU A 73 -13.62 -1.53 -1.97
N ILE A 74 -13.82 -1.09 -3.23
CA ILE A 74 -14.52 -1.87 -4.25
C ILE A 74 -13.83 -3.21 -4.48
N ILE A 75 -12.50 -3.22 -4.59
CA ILE A 75 -11.73 -4.46 -4.79
C ILE A 75 -11.90 -5.39 -3.60
N LEU A 76 -11.75 -4.87 -2.36
CA LEU A 76 -11.92 -5.66 -1.14
C LEU A 76 -13.33 -6.26 -1.01
N GLU A 77 -14.37 -5.52 -1.42
CA GLU A 77 -15.76 -6.00 -1.42
C GLU A 77 -16.00 -7.13 -2.45
N ASN A 78 -15.20 -7.20 -3.52
CA ASN A 78 -15.38 -8.15 -4.62
C ASN A 78 -14.34 -9.28 -4.65
N ILE A 79 -13.41 -9.33 -3.68
CA ILE A 79 -12.42 -10.39 -3.61
C ILE A 79 -13.10 -11.74 -3.30
N PRO A 80 -12.73 -12.84 -3.99
CA PRO A 80 -13.36 -14.15 -3.83
C PRO A 80 -12.88 -14.89 -2.58
N ARG A 81 -12.64 -14.19 -1.47
CA ARG A 81 -12.26 -14.73 -0.17
C ARG A 81 -12.94 -13.92 0.93
N PRO A 82 -13.39 -14.57 2.02
CA PRO A 82 -14.01 -13.86 3.13
C PRO A 82 -12.99 -12.94 3.79
N LEU A 83 -13.32 -11.67 3.91
CA LEU A 83 -12.57 -10.66 4.63
C LEU A 83 -13.52 -9.65 5.29
N GLU A 84 -13.06 -9.03 6.37
CA GLU A 84 -13.76 -7.97 7.09
C GLU A 84 -12.90 -6.71 7.12
N ILE A 85 -13.49 -5.55 6.83
CA ILE A 85 -12.82 -4.26 6.93
C ILE A 85 -13.06 -3.70 8.32
N ILE A 86 -12.00 -3.61 9.13
CA ILE A 86 -12.10 -3.36 10.58
C ILE A 86 -12.05 -1.87 10.92
N ASN A 87 -11.40 -1.05 10.09
CA ASN A 87 -11.19 0.35 10.42
C ASN A 87 -11.22 1.26 9.20
N LYS A 88 -12.24 2.13 9.14
CA LYS A 88 -12.25 3.38 8.39
C LYS A 88 -11.63 4.47 9.27
N ILE A 89 -10.31 4.66 9.22
CA ILE A 89 -9.69 5.81 9.90
C ILE A 89 -9.65 6.97 8.91
N ASN A 90 -10.70 7.80 8.95
CA ASN A 90 -10.60 9.17 8.45
C ASN A 90 -9.72 9.94 9.44
N LYS A 91 -8.52 10.30 8.99
CA LYS A 91 -7.77 11.42 9.59
C LYS A 91 -8.08 12.67 8.80
#